data_AF-A0A561V833-F1
#
_entry.id   AF-A0A561V833-F1
#
_cell.length_a   1.000
_cell.length_b   1.000
_cell.length_c   1.000
_cell.angle_alpha   90.00
_cell.angle_beta   90.00
_cell.angle_gamma   90.00
#
_symmetry.space_group_name_H-M   'P 1'
#
loop_
_entity.id
_entity.type
_entity.pdbx_description
1 polymer ?
#
loop_
_entity_poly.entity_id
_entity_poly.type
_entity_poly.pdbx_seq_one_letter_code
_entity_poly.pdbx_strand_id
1 'polypeptide(L)'
;MTVRITRAAAKLGPAAPVRAVHLGLGAFHRSHQAWYTACAPEWGIAAYTFRNTELPRALTEQEGAYTLRVPGEVDAVEAIGSISRAHAGGEQEQWLRDLASPEVEVLTLTVTEAAYARPEPHRDSAMGRVLAGLRARHRAHGAPITLVPCDNVPANGEVLRSVIRAAAAGDPAFVEWTEAQVGIVSTVVDRITPAPGTDAAEEAARVIGFQDAAPVVAEPFTEWLLSGNFTGERPPWERRGARFVNDIGAYTDRKLWFLNGAHTLLAYAGLAHGHRTIRDAVRDARLAALVQEWWDTAARHINVDTSEIGEYRRNLFMRFAARGIRHELAQIAGDGSQKIPARLLPVLRAERAAGRLPAAVVIGLACWLRHVQTAEVRDPRAAELVEAARSREPVRRTLIALDHDLGTDDDLVSAVAAEHRTPAPKVG
;
A
#
# COMPACT_ATOMS: atom_id res chain seq x y z
N MET A 1 -5.49 38.13 -10.51
CA MET A 1 -4.34 37.24 -10.27
C MET A 1 -4.66 36.40 -9.04
N THR A 2 -4.88 35.10 -9.22
CA THR A 2 -5.15 34.19 -8.11
C THR A 2 -3.85 33.98 -7.33
N VAL A 3 -3.87 34.17 -6.02
CA VAL A 3 -2.68 34.08 -5.16
C VAL A 3 -2.25 32.61 -5.06
N ARG A 4 -0.94 32.34 -5.16
CA ARG A 4 -0.39 30.98 -4.93
C ARG A 4 -0.46 30.63 -3.45
N ILE A 5 -0.68 29.35 -3.14
CA ILE A 5 -0.58 28.88 -1.75
C ILE A 5 0.85 29.08 -1.23
N THR A 6 0.96 29.69 -0.07
CA THR A 6 2.18 29.82 0.73
C THR A 6 1.83 29.44 2.16
N ARG A 7 2.83 29.29 3.04
CA ARG A 7 2.56 29.02 4.46
C ARG A 7 1.71 30.13 5.06
N ALA A 8 2.04 31.39 4.78
CA ALA A 8 1.28 32.55 5.25
C ALA A 8 -0.17 32.56 4.72
N ALA A 9 -0.37 32.33 3.41
CA ALA A 9 -1.70 32.29 2.80
C ALA A 9 -2.58 31.18 3.39
N ALA A 10 -1.98 30.02 3.69
CA ALA A 10 -2.62 28.88 4.30
C ALA A 10 -2.72 28.95 5.84
N LYS A 11 -2.27 30.05 6.47
CA LYS A 11 -2.19 30.21 7.94
C LYS A 11 -1.39 29.11 8.63
N LEU A 12 -0.39 28.56 7.96
CA LEU A 12 0.58 27.63 8.50
C LEU A 12 1.67 28.42 9.24
N GLY A 13 2.19 27.87 10.34
CA GLY A 13 3.36 28.43 11.02
C GLY A 13 4.63 28.37 10.16
N PRO A 14 5.78 28.90 10.62
CA PRO A 14 7.05 28.80 9.89
C PRO A 14 7.43 27.35 9.61
N ALA A 15 8.33 27.12 8.64
CA ALA A 15 8.84 25.79 8.36
C ALA A 15 9.58 25.25 9.60
N ALA A 16 9.19 24.06 10.04
CA ALA A 16 9.79 23.40 11.19
C ALA A 16 11.22 22.95 10.89
N PRO A 17 12.12 22.86 11.89
CA PRO A 17 13.44 22.28 11.70
C PRO A 17 13.33 20.83 11.18
N VAL A 18 14.25 20.43 10.32
CA VAL A 18 14.21 19.09 9.72
C VAL A 18 14.68 18.06 10.74
N ARG A 19 13.73 17.22 11.16
CA ARG A 19 13.93 16.09 12.08
C ARG A 19 13.55 14.74 11.47
N ALA A 20 12.86 14.78 10.33
CA ALA A 20 12.54 13.61 9.53
C ALA A 20 13.01 13.78 8.09
N VAL A 21 13.47 12.69 7.49
CA VAL A 21 13.76 12.60 6.06
C VAL A 21 12.79 11.62 5.42
N HIS A 22 12.40 11.91 4.18
CA HIS A 22 11.55 11.03 3.40
C HIS A 22 12.16 10.75 2.02
N LEU A 23 12.23 9.48 1.64
CA LEU A 23 12.63 9.06 0.30
C LEU A 23 11.42 8.48 -0.45
N GLY A 24 11.10 9.08 -1.60
CA GLY A 24 9.93 8.70 -2.39
C GLY A 24 8.80 9.72 -2.35
N LEU A 25 9.12 11.02 -2.39
CA LEU A 25 8.16 12.12 -2.39
C LEU A 25 7.16 11.98 -3.55
N GLY A 26 6.00 11.41 -3.25
CA GLY A 26 4.91 11.18 -4.19
C GLY A 26 3.57 11.59 -3.60
N ALA A 27 2.49 11.31 -4.33
CA ALA A 27 1.13 11.59 -3.89
C ALA A 27 0.80 10.86 -2.58
N PHE A 28 1.12 9.56 -2.50
CA PHE A 28 0.83 8.77 -1.30
C PHE A 28 1.48 9.36 -0.05
N HIS A 29 2.78 9.68 -0.10
CA HIS A 29 3.47 10.33 1.02
C HIS A 29 2.80 11.63 1.47
N ARG A 30 2.48 12.53 0.53
CA ARG A 30 1.78 13.78 0.81
C ARG A 30 0.41 13.55 1.45
N SER A 31 -0.35 12.61 0.93
CA SER A 31 -1.67 12.29 1.50
C SER A 31 -1.62 11.49 2.81
N HIS A 32 -0.47 10.94 3.21
CA HIS A 32 -0.39 9.95 4.29
C HIS A 32 0.65 10.35 5.33
N GLN A 33 1.93 9.99 5.19
CA GLN A 33 2.90 10.25 6.28
C GLN A 33 3.11 11.74 6.54
N ALA A 34 3.16 12.58 5.49
CA ALA A 34 3.25 14.03 5.67
C ALA A 34 1.99 14.59 6.36
N TRP A 35 0.81 14.06 6.03
CA TRP A 35 -0.45 14.40 6.70
C TRP A 35 -0.41 14.00 8.18
N TYR A 36 -0.02 12.76 8.52
CA TYR A 36 0.15 12.31 9.92
C TYR A 36 1.14 13.19 10.70
N THR A 37 2.24 13.61 10.09
CA THR A 37 3.26 14.46 10.75
C THR A 37 2.77 15.90 10.98
N ALA A 38 1.75 16.38 10.27
CA ALA A 38 1.29 17.77 10.40
C ALA A 38 0.70 18.10 11.79
N CYS A 39 0.45 17.11 12.66
CA CYS A 39 0.08 17.34 14.07
C CYS A 39 1.27 17.74 14.97
N ALA A 40 2.49 17.78 14.42
CA ALA A 40 3.74 17.99 15.15
C ALA A 40 4.50 19.20 14.56
N PRO A 41 4.17 20.44 14.98
CA PRO A 41 4.72 21.66 14.38
C PRO A 41 6.24 21.82 14.55
N GLU A 42 6.87 21.04 15.43
CA GLU A 42 8.31 20.97 15.63
C GLU A 42 9.02 19.95 14.71
N TRP A 43 8.27 19.20 13.89
CA TRP A 43 8.81 18.17 13.00
C TRP A 43 8.70 18.56 11.52
N GLY A 44 9.81 19.03 10.96
CA GLY A 44 9.96 19.28 9.53
C GLY A 44 10.45 18.03 8.78
N ILE A 45 9.89 17.82 7.59
CA ILE A 45 10.31 16.77 6.65
C ILE A 45 11.17 17.37 5.54
N ALA A 46 12.37 16.81 5.33
CA ALA A 46 13.10 16.93 4.07
C ALA A 46 12.73 15.76 3.16
N ALA A 47 11.99 16.03 2.08
CA ALA A 47 11.42 14.99 1.23
C ALA A 47 12.07 14.97 -0.16
N TYR A 48 12.44 13.77 -0.63
CA TYR A 48 13.18 13.57 -1.87
C TYR A 48 12.37 12.76 -2.88
N THR A 49 12.29 13.25 -4.12
CA THR A 49 11.82 12.42 -5.24
C THR A 49 12.91 11.47 -5.72
N PHE A 50 12.57 10.60 -6.67
CA PHE A 50 13.55 9.85 -7.46
C PHE A 50 13.88 10.56 -8.77
N ARG A 51 12.91 10.64 -9.68
CA ARG A 51 13.12 11.17 -11.03
C ARG A 51 12.43 12.52 -11.27
N ASN A 52 11.36 12.83 -10.54
CA ASN A 52 10.57 14.03 -10.75
C ASN A 52 11.26 15.28 -10.17
N THR A 53 11.60 16.25 -11.02
CA THR A 53 12.22 17.52 -10.61
C THR A 53 11.22 18.68 -10.49
N GLU A 54 10.05 18.57 -11.13
CA GLU A 54 9.02 19.62 -11.14
C GLU A 54 8.30 19.74 -9.79
N LEU A 55 7.96 18.61 -9.17
CA LEU A 55 7.25 18.58 -7.89
C LEU A 55 8.06 19.21 -6.74
N PRO A 56 9.36 18.89 -6.53
CA PRO A 56 10.20 19.58 -5.55
C PRO A 56 10.27 21.08 -5.77
N ARG A 57 10.35 21.51 -7.03
CA ARG A 57 10.35 22.94 -7.39
C ARG A 57 9.03 23.60 -7.01
N ALA A 58 7.90 23.00 -7.38
CA ALA A 58 6.57 23.50 -7.05
C ALA A 58 6.38 23.64 -5.52
N LEU A 59 6.76 22.62 -4.75
CA LEU A 59 6.70 22.68 -3.29
C LEU A 59 7.65 23.73 -2.70
N THR A 60 8.86 23.88 -3.24
CA THR A 60 9.80 24.92 -2.80
C THR A 60 9.26 26.32 -3.05
N GLU A 61 8.67 26.56 -4.23
CA GLU A 61 8.00 27.81 -4.58
C GLU A 61 6.74 28.08 -3.72
N GLN A 62 6.21 27.06 -3.03
CA GLN A 62 5.09 27.14 -2.09
C GLN A 62 5.53 27.06 -0.62
N GLU A 63 6.84 27.18 -0.32
CA GLU A 63 7.38 27.08 1.03
C GLU A 63 7.01 25.75 1.74
N GLY A 64 6.91 24.68 0.97
CA GLY A 64 6.53 23.35 1.42
C GLY A 64 5.04 23.15 1.69
N ALA A 65 4.21 24.18 1.49
CA ALA A 65 2.76 24.09 1.62
C ALA A 65 2.14 23.40 0.39
N TYR A 66 1.12 22.58 0.63
CA TYR A 66 0.26 22.01 -0.40
C TYR A 66 -1.11 21.66 0.18
N THR A 67 -2.04 21.31 -0.69
CA THR A 67 -3.42 21.02 -0.33
C THR A 67 -3.71 19.52 -0.42
N LEU A 68 -4.29 18.96 0.63
CA LEU A 68 -4.96 17.67 0.59
C LEU A 68 -6.47 17.89 0.41
N ARG A 69 -7.02 17.33 -0.66
CA ARG A 69 -8.46 17.30 -0.93
C ARG A 69 -9.01 15.89 -0.76
N VAL A 70 -10.14 15.79 -0.09
CA VAL A 70 -10.92 14.58 0.10
C VAL A 70 -12.30 14.79 -0.55
N PRO A 71 -12.55 14.20 -1.72
CA PRO A 71 -13.81 14.38 -2.43
C PRO A 71 -15.00 13.79 -1.67
N GLY A 72 -16.13 14.50 -1.66
CA GLY A 72 -17.35 14.11 -0.96
C GLY A 72 -18.61 14.75 -1.56
N GLU A 73 -19.74 14.72 -0.84
CA GLU A 73 -20.88 15.59 -1.17
C GLU A 73 -20.49 17.06 -1.02
N VAL A 74 -19.70 17.33 0.02
CA VAL A 74 -18.92 18.55 0.19
C VAL A 74 -17.46 18.11 0.33
N ASP A 75 -16.59 18.67 -0.50
CA ASP A 75 -15.17 18.35 -0.44
C ASP A 75 -14.57 18.85 0.86
N ALA A 76 -13.86 17.96 1.57
CA ALA A 76 -13.03 18.37 2.69
C ALA A 76 -11.64 18.73 2.16
N VAL A 77 -11.13 19.90 2.56
CA VAL A 77 -9.85 20.40 2.08
C VAL A 77 -9.00 20.90 3.24
N GLU A 78 -7.73 20.55 3.22
CA GLU A 78 -6.78 20.88 4.26
C GLU A 78 -5.44 21.33 3.66
N ALA A 79 -4.89 22.43 4.15
CA ALA A 79 -3.52 22.83 3.83
C ALA A 79 -2.53 22.12 4.77
N ILE A 80 -1.47 21.54 4.19
CA ILE A 80 -0.46 20.77 4.91
C ILE A 80 0.91 21.46 4.78
N GLY A 81 1.61 21.59 5.90
CA GLY A 81 2.89 22.31 5.99
C GLY A 81 4.03 21.52 6.64
N SER A 82 3.91 20.19 6.77
CA SER A 82 4.92 19.31 7.38
C SER A 82 6.17 19.08 6.52
N ILE A 83 6.10 19.36 5.22
CA ILE A 83 7.27 19.39 4.33
C ILE A 83 7.96 20.74 4.55
N SER A 84 9.19 20.71 5.07
CA SER A 84 10.02 21.89 5.25
C SER A 84 10.97 22.11 4.06
N ARG A 85 11.43 21.01 3.44
CA ARG A 85 12.26 21.05 2.23
C ARG A 85 11.85 19.95 1.26
N ALA A 86 11.84 20.26 -0.04
CA ALA A 86 11.58 19.29 -1.09
C ALA A 86 12.74 19.29 -2.09
N HIS A 87 13.27 18.11 -2.38
CA HIS A 87 14.47 17.92 -3.18
C HIS A 87 14.23 16.96 -4.35
N ALA A 88 14.93 17.22 -5.46
CA ALA A 88 15.03 16.28 -6.55
C ALA A 88 15.94 15.09 -6.19
N GLY A 89 15.70 13.92 -6.79
CA GLY A 89 16.51 12.73 -6.49
C GLY A 89 17.99 12.82 -6.90
N GLY A 90 18.35 13.76 -7.77
CA GLY A 90 19.73 14.04 -8.16
C GLY A 90 20.56 14.76 -7.09
N GLU A 91 19.94 15.30 -6.04
CA GLU A 91 20.62 16.05 -4.97
C GLU A 91 21.28 15.13 -3.93
N GLN A 92 22.19 14.26 -4.39
CA GLN A 92 22.81 13.22 -3.57
C GLN A 92 23.59 13.78 -2.37
N GLU A 93 24.33 14.88 -2.55
CA GLU A 93 25.07 15.50 -1.45
C GLU A 93 24.15 16.02 -0.34
N GLN A 94 23.04 16.66 -0.72
CA GLN A 94 22.07 17.14 0.26
C GLN A 94 21.39 15.98 0.98
N TRP A 95 21.06 14.90 0.27
CA TRP A 95 20.55 13.66 0.87
C TRP A 95 21.50 13.10 1.93
N LEU A 96 22.81 13.02 1.62
CA LEU A 96 23.81 12.54 2.56
C LEU A 96 23.96 13.47 3.77
N ARG A 97 23.94 14.80 3.55
CA ARG A 97 23.98 15.79 4.64
C ARG A 97 22.78 15.67 5.57
N ASP A 98 21.57 15.58 5.01
CA ASP A 98 20.35 15.49 5.80
C ASP A 98 20.29 14.18 6.61
N LEU A 99 20.58 13.04 5.99
CA LEU A 99 20.52 11.75 6.70
C LEU A 99 21.66 11.56 7.73
N ALA A 100 22.81 12.21 7.51
CA ALA A 100 23.91 12.25 8.46
C ALA A 100 23.74 13.32 9.56
N SER A 101 22.66 14.13 9.54
CA SER A 101 22.42 15.13 10.59
C SER A 101 21.98 14.46 11.89
N PRO A 102 22.59 14.76 13.06
CA PRO A 102 22.17 14.18 14.34
C PRO A 102 20.73 14.59 14.72
N GLU A 103 20.23 15.72 14.22
CA GLU A 103 18.85 16.20 14.43
C GLU A 103 17.79 15.35 13.70
N VAL A 104 18.21 14.58 12.69
CA VAL A 104 17.31 13.65 11.98
C VAL A 104 17.23 12.35 12.76
N GLU A 105 16.02 12.04 13.21
CA GLU A 105 15.72 10.87 14.03
C GLU A 105 14.94 9.80 13.28
N VAL A 106 14.21 10.20 12.22
CA VAL A 106 13.33 9.33 11.46
C VAL A 106 13.61 9.41 9.96
N LEU A 107 13.74 8.26 9.32
CA LEU A 107 13.69 8.09 7.87
C LEU A 107 12.42 7.32 7.48
N THR A 108 11.54 7.92 6.68
CA THR A 108 10.39 7.23 6.08
C THR A 108 10.62 6.92 4.60
N LEU A 109 10.06 5.82 4.09
CA LEU A 109 10.28 5.36 2.72
C LEU A 109 8.95 5.05 2.01
N THR A 110 8.77 5.57 0.80
CA THR A 110 7.75 5.10 -0.16
C THR A 110 8.39 4.93 -1.53
N VAL A 111 9.22 3.90 -1.65
CA VAL A 111 10.15 3.67 -2.76
C VAL A 111 9.69 2.59 -3.74
N THR A 112 8.47 2.08 -3.55
CA THR A 112 7.84 0.94 -4.25
C THR A 112 8.44 -0.41 -3.91
N GLU A 113 7.69 -1.47 -4.12
CA GLU A 113 8.05 -2.86 -3.85
C GLU A 113 9.32 -3.30 -4.61
N ALA A 114 9.50 -2.80 -5.83
CA ALA A 114 10.65 -3.12 -6.69
C ALA A 114 12.00 -2.71 -6.09
N ALA A 115 12.02 -1.70 -5.21
CA ALA A 115 13.23 -1.25 -4.56
C ALA A 115 13.83 -2.28 -3.58
N TYR A 116 13.01 -3.17 -3.04
CA TYR A 116 13.42 -4.16 -2.04
C TYR A 116 13.88 -5.49 -2.65
N ALA A 117 13.69 -5.67 -3.96
CA ALA A 117 13.86 -6.97 -4.62
C ALA A 117 15.32 -7.44 -4.75
N ARG A 118 16.30 -6.60 -4.43
CA ARG A 118 17.73 -6.94 -4.58
C ARG A 118 18.46 -6.82 -3.23
N PRO A 119 19.14 -7.89 -2.77
CA PRO A 119 19.93 -7.85 -1.53
C PRO A 119 21.18 -6.99 -1.67
N GLU A 120 21.76 -6.89 -2.88
CA GLU A 120 22.85 -5.98 -3.21
C GLU A 120 22.34 -4.83 -4.10
N PRO A 121 21.96 -3.70 -3.50
CA PRO A 121 21.39 -2.60 -4.26
C PRO A 121 22.45 -1.80 -5.01
N HIS A 122 22.15 -1.44 -6.27
CA HIS A 122 22.97 -0.50 -7.03
C HIS A 122 23.04 0.85 -6.30
N ARG A 123 24.17 1.56 -6.39
CA ARG A 123 24.41 2.84 -5.69
C ARG A 123 23.27 3.86 -5.86
N ASP A 124 22.79 4.02 -7.08
CA ASP A 124 21.73 5.00 -7.41
C ASP A 124 20.30 4.50 -7.16
N SER A 125 20.14 3.25 -6.69
CA SER A 125 18.83 2.74 -6.30
C SER A 125 18.37 3.33 -4.97
N ALA A 126 17.09 3.18 -4.65
CA ALA A 126 16.52 3.59 -3.37
C ALA A 126 17.30 3.04 -2.18
N MET A 127 17.52 1.73 -2.14
CA MET A 127 18.24 1.08 -1.05
C MET A 127 19.72 1.45 -1.05
N GLY A 128 20.33 1.65 -2.21
CA GLY A 128 21.70 2.17 -2.31
C GLY A 128 21.86 3.55 -1.67
N ARG A 129 20.88 4.45 -1.87
CA ARG A 129 20.84 5.77 -1.24
C ARG A 129 20.63 5.69 0.28
N VAL A 130 19.73 4.82 0.74
CA VAL A 130 19.53 4.56 2.19
C VAL A 130 20.85 4.12 2.83
N LEU A 131 21.50 3.11 2.26
CA LEU A 131 22.79 2.60 2.74
C LEU A 131 23.89 3.65 2.72
N ALA A 132 23.98 4.45 1.65
CA ALA A 132 24.98 5.51 1.55
C ALA A 132 24.80 6.57 2.66
N GLY A 133 23.56 6.94 2.97
CA GLY A 133 23.26 7.87 4.05
C GLY A 133 23.50 7.28 5.44
N LEU A 134 23.14 6.02 5.67
CA LEU A 134 23.47 5.31 6.92
C LEU A 134 25.00 5.23 7.13
N ARG A 135 25.77 4.91 6.08
CA ARG A 135 27.23 4.91 6.12
C ARG A 135 27.82 6.31 6.34
N ALA A 136 27.17 7.36 5.85
CA ALA A 136 27.58 8.74 6.13
C ALA A 136 27.36 9.09 7.60
N ARG A 137 26.18 8.76 8.16
CA ARG A 137 25.86 8.95 9.58
C ARG A 137 26.81 8.17 10.49
N HIS A 138 27.05 6.89 10.19
CA HIS A 138 27.97 6.03 10.93
C HIS A 138 29.38 6.64 11.00
N ARG A 139 29.91 7.11 9.86
CA ARG A 139 31.25 7.74 9.80
C ARG A 139 31.32 9.10 10.47
N ALA A 140 30.20 9.83 10.56
CA ALA A 140 30.18 11.15 11.16
C ALA A 140 30.14 11.09 12.69
N HIS A 141 29.18 10.33 13.25
CA HIS A 141 28.97 10.27 14.70
C HIS A 141 28.24 9.01 15.18
N GLY A 142 27.55 8.28 14.29
CA GLY A 142 26.88 7.02 14.66
C GLY A 142 25.71 7.16 15.64
N ALA A 143 25.07 8.33 15.73
CA ALA A 143 23.88 8.49 16.59
C ALA A 143 22.71 7.62 16.07
N PRO A 144 21.78 7.19 16.94
CA PRO A 144 20.66 6.36 16.53
C PRO A 144 19.77 7.01 15.47
N ILE A 145 19.08 6.19 14.69
CA ILE A 145 18.06 6.61 13.72
C ILE A 145 17.01 5.50 13.56
N THR A 146 15.75 5.88 13.35
CA THR A 146 14.66 4.92 13.07
C THR A 146 14.21 4.98 11.62
N LEU A 147 14.08 3.82 10.98
CA LEU A 147 13.63 3.63 9.62
C LEU A 147 12.20 3.09 9.64
N VAL A 148 11.33 3.75 8.88
CA VAL A 148 9.89 3.46 8.83
C VAL A 148 9.50 3.23 7.36
N PRO A 149 9.72 2.03 6.80
CA PRO A 149 9.25 1.70 5.47
C PRO A 149 7.72 1.80 5.44
N CYS A 150 7.18 2.53 4.46
CA CYS A 150 5.75 2.78 4.26
C CYS A 150 5.28 2.27 2.88
N ASP A 151 6.01 1.31 2.31
CA ASP A 151 5.63 0.61 1.08
C ASP A 151 4.72 -0.60 1.41
N ASN A 152 3.89 -0.98 0.44
CA ASN A 152 2.95 -2.10 0.55
C ASN A 152 3.66 -3.46 0.34
N VAL A 153 4.78 -3.67 1.03
CA VAL A 153 5.56 -4.91 1.06
C VAL A 153 5.18 -5.69 2.33
N PRO A 154 4.77 -6.97 2.23
CA PRO A 154 4.59 -7.81 3.41
C PRO A 154 5.87 -7.86 4.25
N ALA A 155 5.73 -7.71 5.57
CA ALA A 155 6.87 -7.65 6.49
C ALA A 155 7.95 -6.63 6.07
N ASN A 156 7.55 -5.46 5.55
CA ASN A 156 8.46 -4.43 5.02
C ASN A 156 9.66 -4.09 5.92
N GLY A 157 9.48 -4.07 7.25
CA GLY A 157 10.57 -3.87 8.20
C GLY A 157 11.61 -5.01 8.18
N GLU A 158 11.19 -6.27 8.11
CA GLU A 158 12.12 -7.41 8.01
C GLU A 158 12.82 -7.46 6.66
N VAL A 159 12.10 -7.15 5.58
CA VAL A 159 12.70 -7.07 4.24
C VAL A 159 13.78 -5.98 4.22
N LEU A 160 13.50 -4.80 4.77
CA LEU A 160 14.47 -3.72 4.87
C LEU A 160 15.68 -4.12 5.72
N ARG A 161 15.44 -4.79 6.87
CA ARG A 161 16.50 -5.33 7.73
C ARG A 161 17.41 -6.30 6.98
N SER A 162 16.82 -7.22 6.23
CA SER A 162 17.55 -8.21 5.42
C SER A 162 18.41 -7.55 4.33
N VAL A 163 17.87 -6.53 3.63
CA VAL A 163 18.63 -5.75 2.64
C VAL A 163 19.81 -5.02 3.29
N ILE A 164 19.60 -4.38 4.45
CA ILE A 164 20.66 -3.68 5.17
C ILE A 164 21.76 -4.65 5.61
N ARG A 165 21.38 -5.78 6.22
CA ARG A 165 22.33 -6.82 6.67
C ARG A 165 23.16 -7.38 5.51
N ALA A 166 22.52 -7.73 4.40
CA ALA A 166 23.22 -8.23 3.22
C ALA A 166 24.25 -7.22 2.69
N ALA A 167 23.85 -5.95 2.57
CA ALA A 167 24.75 -4.89 2.10
C ALA A 167 25.80 -4.43 3.12
N ALA A 168 25.64 -4.78 4.41
CA ALA A 168 26.59 -4.49 5.48
C ALA A 168 27.62 -5.62 5.69
N ALA A 169 27.39 -6.82 5.18
CA ALA A 169 28.15 -8.04 5.51
C ALA A 169 29.68 -7.94 5.38
N GLY A 170 30.20 -7.07 4.51
CA GLY A 170 31.65 -6.83 4.33
C GLY A 170 32.28 -5.82 5.30
N ASP A 171 31.53 -5.28 6.26
CA ASP A 171 31.95 -4.19 7.15
C ASP A 171 31.48 -4.45 8.60
N PRO A 172 32.26 -5.19 9.42
CA PRO A 172 31.83 -5.63 10.74
C PRO A 172 31.43 -4.49 11.69
N ALA A 173 32.16 -3.37 11.65
CA ALA A 173 31.85 -2.21 12.48
C ALA A 173 30.51 -1.58 12.09
N PHE A 174 30.22 -1.49 10.78
CA PHE A 174 28.93 -1.01 10.32
C PHE A 174 27.79 -1.99 10.66
N VAL A 175 28.01 -3.30 10.56
CA VAL A 175 27.02 -4.31 10.99
C VAL A 175 26.65 -4.12 12.46
N GLU A 176 27.67 -4.08 13.34
CA GLU A 176 27.46 -3.89 14.79
C GLU A 176 26.69 -2.59 15.07
N TRP A 177 27.05 -1.50 14.40
CA TRP A 177 26.34 -0.24 14.52
C TRP A 177 24.88 -0.33 14.04
N THR A 178 24.63 -0.96 12.88
CA THR A 178 23.25 -1.10 12.37
C THR A 178 22.37 -1.92 13.31
N GLU A 179 22.88 -2.98 13.91
CA GLU A 179 22.11 -3.80 14.85
C GLU A 179 21.84 -3.05 16.18
N ALA A 180 22.76 -2.19 16.61
CA ALA A 180 22.64 -1.49 17.89
C ALA A 180 21.89 -0.14 17.81
N GLN A 181 22.01 0.60 16.70
CA GLN A 181 21.61 2.01 16.62
C GLN A 181 20.52 2.30 15.57
N VAL A 182 20.26 1.37 14.66
CA VAL A 182 19.26 1.54 13.59
C VAL A 182 17.97 0.82 13.95
N GLY A 183 16.97 1.58 14.40
CA GLY A 183 15.62 1.08 14.61
C GLY A 183 14.93 0.83 13.27
N ILE A 184 14.17 -0.26 13.14
CA ILE A 184 13.33 -0.51 11.96
C ILE A 184 11.93 -0.87 12.42
N VAL A 185 10.96 -0.05 12.03
CA VAL A 185 9.55 -0.15 12.42
C VAL A 185 8.74 -0.63 11.23
N SER A 186 8.19 -1.84 11.35
CA SER A 186 7.30 -2.41 10.33
C SER A 186 5.99 -1.64 10.30
N THR A 187 5.39 -1.53 9.11
CA THR A 187 4.14 -0.80 8.95
C THR A 187 3.10 -1.52 8.10
N VAL A 188 1.83 -1.23 8.39
CA VAL A 188 0.72 -1.39 7.45
C VAL A 188 0.21 0.01 7.14
N VAL A 189 0.19 0.35 5.86
CA VAL A 189 -0.31 1.63 5.37
C VAL A 189 -1.49 1.42 4.43
N ASP A 190 -2.51 2.28 4.53
CA ASP A 190 -3.66 2.26 3.63
C ASP A 190 -4.26 3.66 3.48
N ARG A 191 -4.35 4.11 2.24
CA ARG A 191 -5.11 5.29 1.79
C ARG A 191 -5.09 5.32 0.26
N ILE A 192 -6.25 5.16 -0.38
CA ILE A 192 -6.34 5.31 -1.83
C ILE A 192 -6.04 6.76 -2.19
N THR A 193 -4.98 6.91 -2.99
CA THR A 193 -4.46 8.21 -3.43
C THR A 193 -4.26 8.15 -4.94
N PRO A 194 -5.28 8.51 -5.74
CA PRO A 194 -5.16 8.48 -7.19
C PRO A 194 -4.05 9.41 -7.67
N ALA A 195 -3.51 9.10 -8.86
CA ALA A 195 -2.67 10.07 -9.56
C ALA A 195 -3.50 11.35 -9.82
N PRO A 196 -2.90 12.54 -9.65
CA PRO A 196 -3.61 13.77 -9.96
C PRO A 196 -4.03 13.81 -11.42
N GLY A 197 -5.30 14.14 -11.68
CA GLY A 197 -5.80 14.45 -13.02
C GLY A 197 -5.16 15.73 -13.58
N THR A 198 -5.28 15.95 -14.88
CA THR A 198 -4.74 17.16 -15.54
C THR A 198 -5.38 18.46 -15.06
N ASP A 199 -6.57 18.37 -14.46
CA ASP A 199 -7.37 19.47 -13.91
C ASP A 199 -7.25 19.62 -12.38
N ALA A 200 -6.47 18.77 -11.70
CA ALA A 200 -6.41 18.73 -10.23
C ALA A 200 -5.99 20.07 -9.61
N ALA A 201 -5.09 20.82 -10.25
CA ALA A 201 -4.65 22.14 -9.80
C ALA A 201 -5.75 23.21 -9.95
N GLU A 202 -6.50 23.18 -11.05
CA GLU A 202 -7.63 24.08 -11.27
C GLU A 202 -8.78 23.77 -10.31
N GLU A 203 -9.05 22.49 -10.09
CA GLU A 203 -10.09 22.05 -9.15
C GLU A 203 -9.73 22.41 -7.71
N ALA A 204 -8.48 22.18 -7.29
CA ALA A 204 -8.00 22.63 -5.98
C ALA A 204 -8.16 24.15 -5.84
N ALA A 205 -7.77 24.93 -6.87
CA ALA A 205 -7.90 26.38 -6.84
C ALA A 205 -9.34 26.89 -6.75
N ARG A 206 -10.28 26.20 -7.40
CA ARG A 206 -11.72 26.51 -7.27
C ARG A 206 -12.23 26.30 -5.85
N VAL A 207 -11.73 25.28 -5.15
CA VAL A 207 -12.21 24.94 -3.79
C VAL A 207 -11.54 25.79 -2.71
N ILE A 208 -10.24 26.06 -2.81
CA ILE A 208 -9.48 26.76 -1.75
C ILE A 208 -9.27 28.25 -2.01
N GLY A 209 -9.51 28.74 -3.23
CA GLY A 209 -9.27 30.12 -3.61
C GLY A 209 -7.80 30.50 -3.88
N PHE A 210 -6.88 29.53 -3.83
CA PHE A 210 -5.45 29.70 -4.09
C PHE A 210 -4.96 28.79 -5.21
N GLN A 211 -3.97 29.23 -5.99
CA GLN A 211 -3.28 28.32 -6.90
C GLN A 211 -2.36 27.38 -6.12
N ASP A 212 -2.57 26.09 -6.30
CA ASP A 212 -1.70 25.04 -5.78
C ASP A 212 -1.17 24.20 -6.95
N ALA A 213 0.14 24.16 -7.11
CA ALA A 213 0.87 23.40 -8.11
C ALA A 213 1.25 21.97 -7.64
N ALA A 214 1.00 21.64 -6.37
CA ALA A 214 1.28 20.34 -5.79
C ALA A 214 0.11 19.69 -5.02
N PRO A 215 -1.18 19.90 -5.40
CA PRO A 215 -2.28 19.34 -4.64
C PRO A 215 -2.24 17.81 -4.67
N VAL A 216 -2.87 17.22 -3.66
CA VAL A 216 -3.08 15.78 -3.60
C VAL A 216 -4.54 15.48 -3.30
N VAL A 217 -5.10 14.51 -4.01
CA VAL A 217 -6.45 14.00 -3.79
C VAL A 217 -6.33 12.63 -3.16
N ALA A 218 -7.11 12.37 -2.11
CA ALA A 218 -7.17 11.04 -1.50
C ALA A 218 -8.57 10.74 -0.97
N GLU A 219 -8.84 9.47 -0.71
CA GLU A 219 -10.06 9.07 -0.01
C GLU A 219 -10.08 9.59 1.45
N PRO A 220 -11.27 9.63 2.10
CA PRO A 220 -11.36 9.98 3.51
C PRO A 220 -10.69 8.96 4.44
N PHE A 221 -10.79 7.68 4.10
CA PHE A 221 -10.20 6.60 4.90
C PHE A 221 -8.68 6.69 4.87
N THR A 222 -8.06 6.57 6.05
CA THR A 222 -6.62 6.40 6.19
C THR A 222 -6.31 5.51 7.36
N GLU A 223 -5.28 4.68 7.21
CA GLU A 223 -4.76 3.85 8.28
C GLU A 223 -3.24 3.82 8.23
N TRP A 224 -2.62 3.97 9.40
CA TRP A 224 -1.19 3.76 9.60
C TRP A 224 -0.98 2.97 10.87
N LEU A 225 -0.56 1.72 10.71
CA LEU A 225 -0.19 0.84 11.82
C LEU A 225 1.31 0.70 11.83
N LEU A 226 1.89 0.78 13.02
CA LEU A 226 3.33 0.71 13.24
C LEU A 226 3.63 -0.32 14.32
N SER A 227 4.70 -1.10 14.13
CA SER A 227 5.17 -2.08 15.11
C SER A 227 6.69 -2.14 15.11
N GLY A 228 7.27 -2.08 16.30
CA GLY A 228 8.71 -2.05 16.51
C GLY A 228 9.13 -0.88 17.40
N ASN A 229 10.42 -0.84 17.72
CA ASN A 229 10.98 0.14 18.63
C ASN A 229 11.61 1.31 17.85
N PHE A 230 11.38 2.51 18.34
CA PHE A 230 12.08 3.72 17.90
C PHE A 230 13.33 3.88 18.76
N THR A 231 14.45 4.21 18.14
CA THR A 231 15.72 4.46 18.83
C THR A 231 15.89 5.93 19.25
N GLY A 232 14.92 6.78 18.94
CA GLY A 232 14.85 8.20 19.30
C GLY A 232 13.40 8.69 19.39
N GLU A 233 13.22 9.99 19.40
CA GLU A 233 11.93 10.64 19.29
C GLU A 233 11.28 10.41 17.91
N ARG A 234 9.97 10.60 17.87
CA ARG A 234 9.16 10.59 16.65
C ARG A 234 8.04 11.62 16.79
N PRO A 235 7.44 12.07 15.68
CA PRO A 235 6.19 12.81 15.78
C PRO A 235 5.14 11.98 16.54
N PRO A 236 4.26 12.62 17.34
CA PRO A 236 3.15 11.96 18.04
C PRO A 236 2.02 11.62 17.05
N TRP A 237 2.30 10.76 16.05
CA TRP A 237 1.39 10.39 14.96
C TRP A 237 0.05 9.84 15.45
N GLU A 238 -0.01 9.29 16.67
CA GLU A 238 -1.24 8.85 17.33
C GLU A 238 -2.27 9.98 17.53
N ARG A 239 -1.83 11.24 17.65
CA ARG A 239 -2.73 12.41 17.72
C ARG A 239 -3.55 12.59 16.45
N ARG A 240 -3.12 11.96 15.35
CA ARG A 240 -3.80 12.00 14.06
C ARG A 240 -4.32 10.63 13.62
N GLY A 241 -4.38 9.66 14.55
CA GLY A 241 -5.00 8.36 14.34
C GLY A 241 -4.05 7.23 13.93
N ALA A 242 -2.73 7.45 13.87
CA ALA A 242 -1.80 6.33 13.68
C ALA A 242 -1.84 5.43 14.92
N ARG A 243 -1.73 4.11 14.73
CA ARG A 243 -1.79 3.14 15.83
C ARG A 243 -0.50 2.36 15.94
N PHE A 244 -0.01 2.22 17.17
CA PHE A 244 1.14 1.38 17.47
C PHE A 244 0.62 0.05 18.00
N VAL A 245 0.99 -1.03 17.34
CA VAL A 245 0.49 -2.38 17.58
C VAL A 245 1.65 -3.33 17.83
N ASN A 246 1.41 -4.38 18.61
CA ASN A 246 2.44 -5.36 18.93
C ASN A 246 2.61 -6.43 17.83
N ASP A 247 1.52 -6.78 17.16
CA ASP A 247 1.50 -7.79 16.10
C ASP A 247 1.02 -7.16 14.78
N ILE A 248 1.98 -6.63 14.01
CA ILE A 248 1.71 -6.09 12.67
C ILE A 248 1.33 -7.18 11.65
N GLY A 249 1.70 -8.44 11.92
CA GLY A 249 1.39 -9.59 11.08
C GLY A 249 -0.11 -9.79 10.99
N ALA A 250 -0.80 -9.80 12.14
CA ALA A 250 -2.26 -9.90 12.21
C ALA A 250 -2.99 -8.82 11.38
N TYR A 251 -2.48 -7.59 11.37
CA TYR A 251 -3.06 -6.51 10.56
C TYR A 251 -2.68 -6.57 9.08
N THR A 252 -1.51 -7.13 8.76
CA THR A 252 -1.11 -7.42 7.39
C THR A 252 -2.06 -8.47 6.80
N ASP A 253 -2.31 -9.56 7.54
CA ASP A 253 -3.27 -10.59 7.19
C ASP A 253 -4.69 -10.02 7.10
N ARG A 254 -5.09 -9.13 8.02
CA ARG A 254 -6.38 -8.43 7.94
C ARG A 254 -6.56 -7.73 6.61
N LYS A 255 -5.59 -6.90 6.22
CA LYS A 255 -5.66 -6.16 4.96
C LYS A 255 -5.61 -7.12 3.76
N LEU A 256 -4.73 -8.12 3.79
CA LEU A 256 -4.59 -9.10 2.70
C LEU A 256 -5.86 -9.92 2.48
N TRP A 257 -6.51 -10.39 3.55
CA TRP A 257 -7.67 -11.26 3.41
C TRP A 257 -8.94 -10.44 3.23
N PHE A 258 -9.18 -9.39 4.02
CA PHE A 258 -10.46 -8.69 3.98
C PHE A 258 -10.55 -7.66 2.84
N LEU A 259 -9.54 -6.82 2.62
CA LEU A 259 -9.55 -5.87 1.49
C LEU A 259 -9.12 -6.57 0.20
N ASN A 260 -7.92 -7.13 0.18
CA ASN A 260 -7.33 -7.66 -1.06
C ASN A 260 -8.00 -8.97 -1.51
N GLY A 261 -8.37 -9.85 -0.59
CA GLY A 261 -9.14 -11.07 -0.89
C GLY A 261 -10.53 -10.76 -1.45
N ALA A 262 -11.26 -9.82 -0.85
CA ALA A 262 -12.56 -9.39 -1.37
C ALA A 262 -12.43 -8.73 -2.76
N HIS A 263 -11.40 -7.90 -2.99
CA HIS A 263 -11.09 -7.37 -4.32
C HIS A 263 -10.87 -8.49 -5.35
N THR A 264 -10.11 -9.52 -5.00
CA THR A 264 -9.84 -10.66 -5.89
C THR A 264 -11.14 -11.42 -6.21
N LEU A 265 -11.99 -11.68 -5.22
CA LEU A 265 -13.28 -12.33 -5.44
C LEU A 265 -14.20 -11.48 -6.32
N LEU A 266 -14.38 -10.20 -6.00
CA LEU A 266 -15.21 -9.26 -6.77
C LEU A 266 -14.70 -9.06 -8.19
N ALA A 267 -13.38 -9.06 -8.41
CA ALA A 267 -12.81 -8.95 -9.75
C ALA A 267 -13.28 -10.07 -10.65
N TYR A 268 -13.08 -11.33 -10.26
CA TYR A 268 -13.44 -12.46 -11.12
C TYR A 268 -14.93 -12.74 -11.13
N ALA A 269 -15.59 -12.75 -9.97
CA ALA A 269 -17.03 -13.01 -9.90
C ALA A 269 -17.83 -11.85 -10.53
N GLY A 270 -17.42 -10.61 -10.33
CA GLY A 270 -18.05 -9.44 -10.93
C GLY A 270 -17.93 -9.41 -12.44
N LEU A 271 -16.75 -9.71 -13.00
CA LEU A 271 -16.56 -9.85 -14.46
C LEU A 271 -17.42 -10.98 -15.02
N ALA A 272 -17.50 -12.13 -14.34
CA ALA A 272 -18.37 -13.23 -14.75
C ALA A 272 -19.86 -12.82 -14.75
N HIS A 273 -20.25 -11.90 -13.87
CA HIS A 273 -21.59 -11.30 -13.79
C HIS A 273 -21.69 -10.00 -14.59
N GLY A 274 -20.83 -9.73 -15.57
CA GLY A 274 -20.97 -8.58 -16.47
C GLY A 274 -20.73 -7.19 -15.86
N HIS A 275 -20.33 -7.11 -14.59
CA HIS A 275 -19.96 -5.84 -13.95
C HIS A 275 -18.60 -5.37 -14.45
N ARG A 276 -18.40 -4.04 -14.50
CA ARG A 276 -17.14 -3.44 -14.94
C ARG A 276 -16.30 -2.88 -13.80
N THR A 277 -16.95 -2.35 -12.76
CA THR A 277 -16.27 -1.68 -11.65
C THR A 277 -16.53 -2.36 -10.31
N ILE A 278 -15.63 -2.17 -9.33
CA ILE A 278 -15.84 -2.64 -7.95
C ILE A 278 -17.13 -2.10 -7.36
N ARG A 279 -17.46 -0.84 -7.66
CA ARG A 279 -18.67 -0.19 -7.17
C ARG A 279 -19.94 -0.88 -7.67
N ASP A 280 -19.97 -1.30 -8.92
CA ASP A 280 -21.13 -1.98 -9.49
C ASP A 280 -21.23 -3.40 -8.93
N ALA A 281 -20.09 -4.10 -8.84
CA ALA A 281 -20.03 -5.45 -8.28
C ALA A 281 -20.43 -5.51 -6.79
N VAL A 282 -19.96 -4.59 -5.93
CA VAL A 282 -20.28 -4.61 -4.50
C VAL A 282 -21.74 -4.25 -4.21
N ARG A 283 -22.45 -3.63 -5.17
CA ARG A 283 -23.89 -3.32 -5.08
C ARG A 283 -24.78 -4.45 -5.56
N ASP A 284 -24.23 -5.44 -6.25
CA ASP A 284 -24.93 -6.68 -6.57
C ASP A 284 -25.11 -7.50 -5.29
N ALA A 285 -26.36 -7.79 -4.92
CA ALA A 285 -26.68 -8.49 -3.68
C ALA A 285 -26.01 -9.87 -3.58
N ARG A 286 -25.79 -10.57 -4.69
CA ARG A 286 -25.15 -11.90 -4.72
C ARG A 286 -23.65 -11.78 -4.43
N LEU A 287 -23.00 -10.80 -5.05
CA LEU A 287 -21.57 -10.57 -4.85
C LEU A 287 -21.27 -9.95 -3.48
N ALA A 288 -22.17 -9.09 -2.97
CA ALA A 288 -22.11 -8.62 -1.60
C ALA A 288 -22.19 -9.79 -0.61
N ALA A 289 -23.13 -10.72 -0.80
CA ALA A 289 -23.24 -11.93 0.03
C ALA A 289 -21.98 -12.80 -0.03
N LEU A 290 -21.40 -13.00 -1.23
CA LEU A 290 -20.12 -13.70 -1.42
C LEU A 290 -18.98 -13.05 -0.61
N VAL A 291 -18.89 -11.73 -0.60
CA VAL A 291 -17.89 -10.98 0.17
C VAL A 291 -18.13 -11.12 1.67
N GLN A 292 -19.39 -11.09 2.13
CA GLN A 292 -19.68 -11.31 3.55
C GLN A 292 -19.29 -12.73 3.98
N GLU A 293 -19.62 -13.76 3.20
CA GLU A 293 -19.22 -15.14 3.47
C GLU A 293 -17.71 -15.31 3.51
N TRP A 294 -16.99 -14.66 2.58
CA TRP A 294 -15.53 -14.63 2.60
C TRP A 294 -14.99 -13.96 3.87
N TRP A 295 -15.55 -12.82 4.28
CA TRP A 295 -15.13 -12.14 5.50
C TRP A 295 -15.42 -12.96 6.76
N ASP A 296 -16.55 -13.67 6.81
CA ASP A 296 -16.86 -14.59 7.92
C ASP A 296 -15.86 -15.75 7.96
N THR A 297 -15.48 -16.28 6.79
CA THR A 297 -14.48 -17.34 6.66
C THR A 297 -13.10 -16.86 7.12
N ALA A 298 -12.64 -15.69 6.66
CA ALA A 298 -11.36 -15.12 7.04
C ALA A 298 -11.31 -14.74 8.53
N ALA A 299 -12.42 -14.25 9.08
CA ALA A 299 -12.51 -13.87 10.50
C ALA A 299 -12.29 -15.03 11.47
N ARG A 300 -12.49 -16.28 11.04
CA ARG A 300 -12.19 -17.46 11.87
C ARG A 300 -10.70 -17.68 12.14
N HIS A 301 -9.82 -17.07 11.33
CA HIS A 301 -8.38 -17.35 11.34
C HIS A 301 -7.53 -16.13 11.69
N ILE A 302 -8.17 -15.00 11.97
CA ILE A 302 -7.45 -13.76 12.24
C ILE A 302 -7.33 -13.47 13.72
N ASN A 303 -6.15 -13.01 14.14
CA ASN A 303 -5.88 -12.59 15.52
C ASN A 303 -6.06 -11.08 15.70
N VAL A 304 -7.27 -10.58 15.41
CA VAL A 304 -7.67 -9.18 15.61
C VAL A 304 -9.03 -9.17 16.29
N ASP A 305 -9.26 -8.20 17.17
CA ASP A 305 -10.50 -8.09 17.92
C ASP A 305 -11.74 -8.07 17.00
N THR A 306 -12.80 -8.79 17.39
CA THR A 306 -14.00 -8.96 16.56
C THR A 306 -14.72 -7.63 16.31
N SER A 307 -14.72 -6.70 17.27
CA SER A 307 -15.32 -5.38 17.09
C SER A 307 -14.56 -4.56 16.04
N GLU A 308 -13.23 -4.64 16.05
CA GLU A 308 -12.36 -4.00 15.07
C GLU A 308 -12.53 -4.62 13.67
N ILE A 309 -12.66 -5.95 13.56
CA ILE A 309 -13.01 -6.59 12.29
C ILE A 309 -14.37 -6.14 11.78
N GLY A 310 -15.36 -6.02 12.67
CA GLY A 310 -16.69 -5.50 12.33
C GLY A 310 -16.63 -4.07 11.76
N GLU A 311 -15.85 -3.20 12.38
CA GLU A 311 -15.63 -1.84 11.88
C GLU A 311 -14.87 -1.82 10.55
N TYR A 312 -13.81 -2.62 10.44
CA TYR A 312 -13.03 -2.72 9.21
C TYR A 312 -13.90 -3.17 8.02
N ARG A 313 -14.75 -4.18 8.20
CA ARG A 313 -15.70 -4.64 7.16
C ARG A 313 -16.67 -3.54 6.72
N ARG A 314 -17.23 -2.77 7.66
CA ARG A 314 -18.12 -1.63 7.33
C ARG A 314 -17.38 -0.58 6.51
N ASN A 315 -16.17 -0.23 6.92
CA ASN A 315 -15.33 0.74 6.21
C ASN A 315 -14.98 0.25 4.80
N LEU A 316 -14.59 -1.01 4.65
CA LEU A 316 -14.30 -1.60 3.34
C LEU A 316 -15.51 -1.57 2.41
N PHE A 317 -16.70 -1.91 2.91
CA PHE A 317 -17.91 -1.88 2.09
C PHE A 317 -18.24 -0.47 1.62
N MET A 318 -18.15 0.53 2.50
CA MET A 318 -18.33 1.94 2.14
C MET A 318 -17.30 2.40 1.09
N ARG A 319 -16.03 2.00 1.24
CA ARG A 319 -14.95 2.33 0.31
C ARG A 319 -15.17 1.71 -1.07
N PHE A 320 -15.58 0.44 -1.15
CA PHE A 320 -15.90 -0.22 -2.41
C PHE A 320 -17.11 0.43 -3.10
N ALA A 321 -18.10 0.90 -2.34
CA ALA A 321 -19.31 1.53 -2.88
C ALA A 321 -19.14 3.03 -3.24
N ALA A 322 -18.01 3.63 -2.90
CA ALA A 322 -17.75 5.06 -3.06
C ALA A 322 -17.79 5.50 -4.53
N ARG A 323 -18.36 6.68 -4.80
CA ARG A 323 -18.57 7.18 -6.18
C ARG A 323 -17.30 7.79 -6.80
N GLY A 324 -16.40 8.33 -5.98
CA GLY A 324 -15.26 9.15 -6.42
C GLY A 324 -14.05 8.39 -6.96
N ILE A 325 -14.01 7.06 -6.82
CA ILE A 325 -12.87 6.23 -7.25
C ILE A 325 -13.38 5.15 -8.18
N ARG A 326 -12.98 5.21 -9.46
CA ARG A 326 -13.34 4.21 -10.46
C ARG A 326 -12.24 3.15 -10.55
N HIS A 327 -12.46 2.00 -9.90
CA HIS A 327 -11.60 0.84 -10.03
C HIS A 327 -12.22 -0.20 -10.97
N GLU A 328 -11.59 -0.40 -12.13
CA GLU A 328 -12.01 -1.40 -13.12
C GLU A 328 -11.65 -2.81 -12.63
N LEU A 329 -12.62 -3.73 -12.67
CA LEU A 329 -12.43 -5.13 -12.27
C LEU A 329 -11.34 -5.81 -13.11
N ALA A 330 -11.28 -5.49 -14.40
CA ALA A 330 -10.25 -6.02 -15.31
C ALA A 330 -8.83 -5.65 -14.86
N GLN A 331 -8.64 -4.44 -14.32
CA GLN A 331 -7.34 -4.01 -13.77
C GLN A 331 -7.02 -4.78 -12.48
N ILE A 332 -8.01 -4.98 -11.62
CA ILE A 332 -7.84 -5.74 -10.37
C ILE A 332 -7.55 -7.22 -10.66
N ALA A 333 -8.18 -7.78 -11.69
CA ALA A 333 -8.08 -9.17 -12.13
C ALA A 333 -6.70 -9.56 -12.68
N GLY A 334 -5.87 -8.59 -13.11
CA GLY A 334 -4.52 -8.87 -13.58
C GLY A 334 -3.64 -9.51 -12.50
N ASP A 335 -2.60 -10.25 -12.89
CA ASP A 335 -1.64 -10.91 -12.00
C ASP A 335 -2.30 -11.84 -10.96
N GLY A 336 -3.38 -12.52 -11.37
CA GLY A 336 -4.13 -13.44 -10.52
C GLY A 336 -3.28 -14.55 -9.92
N SER A 337 -2.31 -15.05 -10.68
CA SER A 337 -1.37 -16.10 -10.25
C SER A 337 -0.50 -15.69 -9.07
N GLN A 338 -0.27 -14.39 -8.88
CA GLN A 338 0.49 -13.86 -7.76
C GLN A 338 -0.43 -13.43 -6.61
N LYS A 339 -1.63 -12.95 -6.95
CA LYS A 339 -2.61 -12.43 -5.98
C LYS A 339 -3.34 -13.53 -5.23
N ILE A 340 -3.85 -14.56 -5.92
CA ILE A 340 -4.65 -15.63 -5.28
C ILE A 340 -3.84 -16.37 -4.20
N PRO A 341 -2.57 -16.76 -4.43
CA PRO A 341 -1.77 -17.44 -3.41
C PRO A 341 -1.56 -16.63 -2.13
N ALA A 342 -1.41 -15.31 -2.23
CA ALA A 342 -1.22 -14.46 -1.07
C ALA A 342 -2.53 -14.08 -0.36
N ARG A 343 -3.67 -14.07 -1.08
CA ARG A 343 -4.93 -13.46 -0.60
C ARG A 343 -6.00 -14.47 -0.20
N LEU A 344 -6.08 -15.61 -0.90
CA LEU A 344 -7.15 -16.61 -0.69
C LEU A 344 -6.61 -17.91 -0.09
N LEU A 345 -5.46 -18.39 -0.57
CA LEU A 345 -4.96 -19.72 -0.19
C LEU A 345 -4.60 -19.90 1.29
N PRO A 346 -4.07 -18.90 2.03
CA PRO A 346 -3.80 -19.07 3.46
C PRO A 346 -5.07 -19.41 4.25
N VAL A 347 -6.17 -18.71 3.96
CA VAL A 347 -7.48 -18.97 4.58
C VAL A 347 -8.06 -20.31 4.11
N LEU A 348 -7.94 -20.64 2.81
CA LEU A 348 -8.38 -21.95 2.30
C LEU A 348 -7.68 -23.10 3.04
N ARG A 349 -6.35 -23.03 3.17
CA ARG A 349 -5.55 -24.05 3.87
C ARG A 349 -5.97 -24.18 5.34
N ALA A 350 -6.21 -23.06 6.02
CA ALA A 350 -6.67 -23.06 7.41
C ALA A 350 -8.08 -23.67 7.56
N GLU A 351 -8.98 -23.40 6.61
CA GLU A 351 -10.31 -24.05 6.57
C GLU A 351 -10.21 -25.54 6.28
N ARG A 352 -9.37 -25.97 5.34
CA ARG A 352 -9.15 -27.39 5.02
C ARG A 352 -8.53 -28.14 6.19
N ALA A 353 -7.58 -27.56 6.90
CA ALA A 353 -7.04 -28.11 8.14
C ALA A 353 -8.11 -28.28 9.23
N ALA A 354 -9.17 -27.48 9.17
CA ALA A 354 -10.34 -27.58 10.05
C ALA A 354 -11.51 -28.38 9.45
N GLY A 355 -11.28 -29.13 8.36
CA GLY A 355 -12.26 -30.00 7.72
C GLY A 355 -13.37 -29.29 6.93
N ARG A 356 -13.19 -28.01 6.59
CA ARG A 356 -14.20 -27.20 5.86
C ARG A 356 -13.71 -26.83 4.47
N LEU A 357 -14.65 -26.74 3.52
CA LEU A 357 -14.39 -26.23 2.18
C LEU A 357 -15.17 -24.92 1.99
N PRO A 358 -14.51 -23.75 1.97
CA PRO A 358 -15.19 -22.46 1.92
C PRO A 358 -15.75 -22.19 0.50
N ALA A 359 -17.07 -22.05 0.39
CA ALA A 359 -17.74 -21.86 -0.89
C ALA A 359 -17.30 -20.56 -1.59
N ALA A 360 -17.05 -19.49 -0.85
CA ALA A 360 -16.51 -18.26 -1.43
C ALA A 360 -15.19 -18.44 -2.20
N VAL A 361 -14.28 -19.30 -1.71
CA VAL A 361 -13.02 -19.60 -2.41
C VAL A 361 -13.26 -20.48 -3.63
N VAL A 362 -14.15 -21.47 -3.53
CA VAL A 362 -14.55 -22.33 -4.65
C VAL A 362 -15.11 -21.48 -5.80
N ILE A 363 -16.03 -20.57 -5.51
CA ILE A 363 -16.62 -19.63 -6.48
C ILE A 363 -15.55 -18.73 -7.08
N GLY A 364 -14.67 -18.18 -6.24
CA GLY A 364 -13.55 -17.33 -6.68
C GLY A 364 -12.63 -18.03 -7.68
N LEU A 365 -12.20 -19.26 -7.37
CA LEU A 365 -11.33 -20.07 -8.24
C LEU A 365 -12.05 -20.48 -9.54
N ALA A 366 -13.33 -20.85 -9.47
CA ALA A 366 -14.12 -21.18 -10.66
C ALA A 366 -14.28 -19.97 -11.59
N CYS A 367 -14.53 -18.78 -11.03
CA CYS A 367 -14.63 -17.54 -11.81
C CYS A 367 -13.27 -17.10 -12.37
N TRP A 368 -12.18 -17.28 -11.63
CA TRP A 368 -10.83 -17.05 -12.13
C TRP A 368 -10.49 -17.98 -13.30
N LEU A 369 -10.83 -19.27 -13.20
CA LEU A 369 -10.64 -20.23 -14.30
C LEU A 369 -11.39 -19.79 -15.57
N ARG A 370 -12.66 -19.35 -15.44
CA ARG A 370 -13.42 -18.80 -16.59
C ARG A 370 -12.72 -17.59 -17.20
N HIS A 371 -12.19 -16.69 -16.36
CA HIS A 371 -11.45 -15.52 -16.81
C HIS A 371 -10.21 -15.93 -17.61
N VAL A 372 -9.43 -16.89 -17.12
CA VAL A 372 -8.24 -17.41 -17.81
C VAL A 372 -8.58 -18.05 -19.17
N GLN A 373 -9.77 -18.63 -19.32
CA GLN A 373 -10.20 -19.25 -20.58
C GLN A 373 -10.68 -18.27 -21.65
N THR A 374 -11.24 -17.12 -21.24
CA THR A 374 -12.05 -16.25 -22.11
C THR A 374 -11.45 -14.85 -22.34
N ALA A 375 -10.53 -14.40 -21.49
CA ALA A 375 -9.94 -13.06 -21.58
C ALA A 375 -8.49 -13.10 -22.09
N GLU A 376 -8.02 -11.95 -22.57
CA GLU A 376 -6.58 -11.70 -22.67
C GLU A 376 -6.02 -11.62 -21.24
N VAL A 377 -5.36 -12.69 -20.82
CA VAL A 377 -4.88 -12.84 -19.45
C VAL A 377 -3.66 -11.94 -19.25
N ARG A 378 -3.83 -10.83 -18.53
CA ARG A 378 -2.72 -10.02 -18.04
C ARG A 378 -2.15 -10.66 -16.79
N ASP A 379 -1.16 -11.53 -16.97
CA ASP A 379 -0.52 -12.26 -15.88
C ASP A 379 0.91 -12.68 -16.31
N PRO A 380 1.93 -12.61 -15.45
CA PRO A 380 3.29 -13.07 -15.78
C PRO A 380 3.35 -14.55 -16.17
N ARG A 381 2.38 -15.36 -15.73
CA ARG A 381 2.27 -16.80 -16.02
C ARG A 381 1.16 -17.12 -17.03
N ALA A 382 0.69 -16.12 -17.81
CA ALA A 382 -0.46 -16.28 -18.70
C ALA A 382 -0.35 -17.48 -19.65
N ALA A 383 0.80 -17.71 -20.29
CA ALA A 383 0.97 -18.80 -21.25
C ALA A 383 0.71 -20.18 -20.62
N GLU A 384 1.35 -20.46 -19.48
CA GLU A 384 1.19 -21.69 -18.70
C GLU A 384 -0.27 -21.90 -18.26
N LEU A 385 -0.89 -20.83 -17.74
CA LEU A 385 -2.25 -20.88 -17.21
C LEU A 385 -3.29 -21.12 -18.29
N VAL A 386 -3.15 -20.45 -19.45
CA VAL A 386 -4.06 -20.62 -20.59
C VAL A 386 -3.93 -22.02 -21.18
N GLU A 387 -2.71 -22.55 -21.30
CA GLU A 387 -2.49 -23.93 -21.72
C GLU A 387 -3.17 -24.92 -20.76
N ALA A 388 -2.96 -24.76 -19.45
CA ALA A 388 -3.58 -25.59 -18.44
C ALA A 388 -5.12 -25.52 -18.50
N ALA A 389 -5.69 -24.32 -18.66
CA ALA A 389 -7.12 -24.08 -18.69
C ALA A 389 -7.82 -24.59 -19.96
N ARG A 390 -7.06 -24.91 -21.02
CA ARG A 390 -7.54 -25.50 -22.28
C ARG A 390 -7.24 -27.01 -22.38
N SER A 391 -6.68 -27.59 -21.33
CA SER A 391 -6.38 -29.02 -21.27
C SER A 391 -7.65 -29.88 -21.13
N ARG A 392 -7.49 -31.21 -21.18
CA ARG A 392 -8.59 -32.17 -20.96
C ARG A 392 -9.13 -32.17 -19.53
N GLU A 393 -8.33 -31.72 -18.56
CA GLU A 393 -8.70 -31.59 -17.15
C GLU A 393 -8.46 -30.14 -16.68
N PRO A 394 -9.20 -29.17 -17.23
CA PRO A 394 -8.84 -27.75 -17.11
C PRO A 394 -8.81 -27.28 -15.66
N VAL A 395 -9.75 -27.75 -14.83
CA VAL A 395 -9.80 -27.38 -13.40
C VAL A 395 -8.55 -27.88 -12.67
N ARG A 396 -8.27 -29.19 -12.72
CA ARG A 396 -7.14 -29.78 -12.00
C ARG A 396 -5.81 -29.17 -12.46
N ARG A 397 -5.59 -29.09 -13.78
CA ARG A 397 -4.34 -28.59 -14.35
C ARG A 397 -4.10 -27.12 -14.02
N THR A 398 -5.13 -26.28 -14.08
CA THR A 398 -4.99 -24.86 -13.72
C THR A 398 -4.77 -24.67 -12.22
N LEU A 399 -5.39 -25.48 -11.37
CA LEU A 399 -5.13 -25.47 -9.93
C LEU A 399 -3.69 -25.90 -9.62
N ILE A 400 -3.16 -26.96 -10.25
CA ILE A 400 -1.75 -27.37 -10.12
C ILE A 400 -0.81 -26.24 -10.55
N ALA A 401 -1.11 -25.60 -11.69
CA ALA A 401 -0.30 -24.49 -12.18
C ALA A 401 -0.30 -23.34 -11.17
N LEU A 402 -1.44 -23.03 -10.53
CA LEU A 402 -1.49 -22.01 -9.49
C LEU A 402 -0.66 -22.40 -8.27
N ASP A 403 -0.92 -23.58 -7.72
CA ASP A 403 -0.26 -24.16 -6.55
C ASP A 403 -0.51 -25.68 -6.53
N HIS A 404 0.57 -26.46 -6.50
CA HIS A 404 0.51 -27.92 -6.69
C HIS A 404 -0.50 -28.61 -5.76
N ASP A 405 -0.57 -28.19 -4.50
CA ASP A 405 -1.41 -28.83 -3.48
C ASP A 405 -2.91 -28.63 -3.73
N LEU A 406 -3.30 -27.61 -4.49
CA LEU A 406 -4.72 -27.41 -4.84
C LEU A 406 -5.22 -28.47 -5.82
N GLY A 407 -4.35 -28.95 -6.70
CA GLY A 407 -4.70 -29.95 -7.69
C GLY A 407 -4.72 -31.38 -7.15
N THR A 408 -4.19 -31.61 -5.95
CA THR A 408 -4.20 -32.92 -5.27
C THR A 408 -5.38 -33.06 -4.30
N ASP A 409 -6.09 -31.98 -3.98
CA ASP A 409 -7.32 -31.98 -3.20
C ASP A 409 -8.54 -32.30 -4.09
N ASP A 410 -8.92 -33.57 -4.16
CA ASP A 410 -10.01 -34.03 -5.03
C ASP A 410 -11.39 -33.42 -4.68
N ASP A 411 -11.64 -33.10 -3.41
CA ASP A 411 -12.88 -32.43 -2.99
C ASP A 411 -12.92 -31.01 -3.56
N LEU A 412 -11.82 -30.27 -3.41
CA LEU A 412 -11.68 -28.91 -3.96
C LEU A 412 -11.81 -28.92 -5.48
N VAL A 413 -11.09 -29.80 -6.17
CA VAL A 413 -11.15 -29.95 -7.63
C VAL A 413 -12.58 -30.24 -8.08
N SER A 414 -13.27 -31.16 -7.40
CA SER A 414 -14.66 -31.52 -7.72
C SER A 414 -15.63 -30.36 -7.50
N ALA A 415 -15.48 -29.63 -6.39
CA ALA A 415 -16.31 -28.48 -6.09
C ALA A 415 -16.10 -27.33 -7.08
N VAL A 416 -14.85 -27.00 -7.42
CA VAL A 416 -14.53 -25.98 -8.43
C VAL A 416 -15.05 -26.40 -9.80
N ALA A 417 -14.95 -27.68 -10.17
CA ALA A 417 -15.50 -28.19 -11.43
C ALA A 417 -17.03 -28.12 -11.49
N ALA A 418 -17.71 -28.43 -10.39
CA ALA A 418 -19.16 -28.27 -10.29
C ALA A 418 -19.57 -26.81 -10.46
N GLU A 419 -18.92 -25.91 -9.71
CA GLU A 419 -19.21 -24.48 -9.77
C GLU A 419 -18.89 -23.89 -11.15
N HIS A 420 -17.77 -24.28 -11.77
CA HIS A 420 -17.34 -23.82 -13.09
C HIS A 420 -18.37 -24.12 -14.19
N ARG A 421 -19.08 -25.25 -14.10
CA ARG A 421 -20.15 -25.64 -15.05
C ARG A 421 -21.44 -24.84 -14.89
N THR A 422 -21.67 -24.21 -13.73
CA THR A 422 -22.84 -23.36 -13.51
C THR A 422 -22.78 -22.15 -14.46
N PRO A 423 -23.80 -21.88 -15.29
CA PRO A 423 -23.81 -20.68 -16.13
C PRO A 423 -23.80 -19.43 -15.26
N ALA A 424 -22.93 -18.46 -15.57
CA ALA A 424 -23.03 -17.16 -14.95
C ALA A 424 -24.37 -16.52 -15.39
N PRO A 425 -25.20 -16.02 -14.46
CA PRO A 425 -26.47 -15.41 -14.82
C PRO A 425 -26.19 -14.18 -15.69
N LYS A 426 -26.89 -14.07 -16.83
CA LYS A 426 -26.81 -12.89 -17.69
C LYS A 426 -27.41 -11.71 -16.93
N VAL A 427 -26.71 -10.58 -16.90
CA VAL A 427 -27.26 -9.31 -16.41
C VAL A 427 -28.35 -8.89 -17.39
N GLY A 428 -29.57 -8.72 -16.87
CA GLY A 428 -30.70 -8.15 -17.59
C GLY A 428 -30.67 -6.63 -17.58
#